data_AF-A0A9R1W5U1-F1
#
_entry.id   AF-A0A9R1W5U1-F1
#
_cell.length_a   1.000
_cell.length_b   1.000
_cell.length_c   1.000
_cell.angle_alpha   90.00
_cell.angle_beta   90.00
_cell.angle_gamma   90.00
#
_symmetry.space_group_name_H-M   'P 1'
#
loop_
_entity.id
_entity.type
_entity.pdbx_description
1 polymer ?
#
loop_
_entity_poly.entity_id
_entity_poly.type
_entity_poly.pdbx_seq_one_letter_code
_entity_poly.pdbx_strand_id
1 'polypeptide(L)'
;MAIVEVLPRKSIDKPQSEAMELEEEISWMAPYVLFLKKGVMPKDAKEARKMRINAPNYTMYWGRIYRRGHSTPWLKCVMNREAEKVMQEIHFKDHEQPPRGSFGQDTSGLP
;
A
#
# COMPACT_ATOMS: atom_id res chain seq x y z
N MET A 1 -28.01 1.00 32.71
CA MET A 1 -27.04 2.11 32.74
C MET A 1 -25.72 1.58 32.24
N ALA A 2 -25.30 1.91 31.02
CA ALA A 2 -23.97 1.55 30.51
C ALA A 2 -23.07 2.78 30.62
N ILE A 3 -21.88 2.62 31.21
CA ILE A 3 -20.91 3.70 31.40
C ILE A 3 -19.98 3.67 30.19
N VAL A 4 -19.93 4.75 29.43
CA VAL A 4 -18.97 4.95 28.33
C VAL A 4 -17.81 5.77 28.89
N GLU A 5 -16.62 5.19 28.95
CA GLU A 5 -15.40 5.95 29.28
C GLU A 5 -14.92 6.71 28.04
N VAL A 6 -15.07 8.04 28.08
CA VAL A 6 -14.53 8.94 27.06
C VAL A 6 -13.16 9.41 27.52
N LEU A 7 -12.11 8.92 26.86
CA LEU A 7 -10.73 9.33 27.16
C LEU A 7 -10.50 10.78 26.67
N PRO A 8 -9.96 11.68 27.50
CA PRO A 8 -9.91 13.11 27.20
C PRO A 8 -8.83 13.54 26.18
N ARG A 9 -8.03 12.62 25.62
CA ARG A 9 -7.01 12.94 24.61
C ARG A 9 -6.88 11.85 23.55
N LYS A 10 -6.69 12.27 22.30
CA LYS A 10 -6.39 11.39 21.16
C LYS A 10 -4.93 10.98 21.22
N SER A 11 -4.64 9.69 21.06
CA SER A 11 -3.31 9.08 21.20
C SER A 11 -2.28 9.48 20.12
N ILE A 12 -2.63 10.39 19.20
CA ILE A 12 -1.88 10.63 17.96
C ILE A 12 -1.42 12.08 17.89
N ASP A 13 -0.72 12.54 18.92
CA ASP A 13 0.09 13.75 18.81
C ASP A 13 1.56 13.33 18.90
N LYS A 14 2.12 12.92 17.75
CA LYS A 14 3.58 12.78 17.59
C LYS A 14 4.03 13.67 16.43
N PRO A 15 4.96 14.62 16.64
CA PRO A 15 5.36 15.56 15.61
C PRO A 15 6.04 14.86 14.43
N GLN A 16 5.63 15.24 13.22
CA GLN A 16 5.83 14.53 11.96
C GLN A 16 7.20 14.73 11.27
N SER A 17 8.17 15.40 11.89
CA SER A 17 9.36 15.87 11.16
C SER A 17 10.63 15.01 11.28
N GLU A 18 10.70 14.03 12.19
CA GLU A 18 11.92 13.21 12.40
C GLU A 18 11.80 11.78 11.83
N ALA A 19 10.64 11.45 11.25
CA ALA A 19 10.29 10.07 10.89
C ALA A 19 10.80 9.60 9.52
N MET A 20 11.31 10.48 8.65
CA MET A 20 11.66 10.10 7.28
C MET A 20 12.91 9.22 7.18
N GLU A 21 13.89 9.39 8.07
CA GLU A 21 15.15 8.64 8.03
C GLU A 21 15.10 7.36 8.90
N LEU A 22 14.40 7.41 10.04
CA LEU A 22 14.20 6.26 10.93
C LEU A 22 13.20 5.23 10.40
N GLU A 23 12.21 5.62 9.57
CA GLU A 23 11.23 4.68 9.02
C GLU A 23 11.84 3.75 7.95
N GLU A 24 12.89 4.17 7.24
CA GLU A 24 13.59 3.29 6.29
C GLU A 24 14.31 2.14 7.01
N GLU A 25 14.75 2.31 8.25
CA GLU A 25 15.51 1.29 8.98
C GLU A 25 14.61 0.24 9.67
N ILE A 26 13.37 0.61 10.04
CA ILE A 26 12.43 -0.28 10.76
C ILE A 26 11.42 -0.96 9.81
N SER A 27 11.33 -0.53 8.55
CA SER A 27 10.37 -1.08 7.61
C SER A 27 10.74 -2.47 7.10
N TRP A 28 9.74 -3.33 6.92
CA TRP A 28 9.89 -4.61 6.22
C TRP A 28 10.44 -4.45 4.79
N MET A 29 10.31 -3.25 4.20
CA MET A 29 10.83 -2.92 2.87
C MET A 29 12.35 -2.75 2.85
N ALA A 30 12.96 -2.36 3.97
CA ALA A 30 14.39 -2.07 4.09
C ALA A 30 15.32 -3.15 3.51
N PRO A 31 15.19 -4.44 3.87
CA PRO A 31 16.04 -5.49 3.32
C PRO A 31 15.87 -5.65 1.80
N TYR A 32 14.66 -5.47 1.28
CA TYR A 32 14.42 -5.53 -0.16
C TYR A 32 14.98 -4.30 -0.88
N VAL A 33 14.92 -3.12 -0.29
CA VAL A 33 15.53 -1.90 -0.84
C VAL A 33 17.05 -2.05 -0.90
N LEU A 34 17.67 -2.54 0.17
CA LEU A 34 19.12 -2.80 0.23
C LEU A 34 19.53 -3.85 -0.80
N PHE A 35 18.77 -4.94 -0.93
CA PHE A 35 19.02 -5.97 -1.92
C PHE A 35 18.88 -5.43 -3.35
N LEU A 36 17.83 -4.68 -3.66
CA LEU A 36 17.59 -4.16 -5.00
C LEU A 36 18.55 -3.02 -5.39
N LYS A 37 18.98 -2.19 -4.44
CA LYS A 37 19.92 -1.08 -4.68
C LYS A 37 21.39 -1.52 -4.67
N LYS A 38 21.77 -2.38 -3.72
CA LYS A 38 23.18 -2.70 -3.40
C LYS A 38 23.54 -4.18 -3.60
N GLY A 39 22.56 -5.05 -3.92
CA GLY A 39 22.79 -6.49 -4.05
C GLY A 39 23.09 -7.21 -2.72
N VAL A 40 22.88 -6.55 -1.58
CA VAL A 40 23.25 -7.09 -0.26
C VAL A 40 22.18 -8.06 0.22
N MET A 41 22.61 -9.26 0.65
CA MET A 41 21.72 -10.25 1.28
C MET A 41 21.84 -10.23 2.82
N PRO A 42 20.76 -10.58 3.54
CA PRO A 42 20.82 -10.82 4.98
C PRO A 42 21.87 -11.87 5.35
N LYS A 43 22.49 -11.71 6.53
CA LYS A 43 23.46 -12.69 7.06
C LYS A 43 22.79 -14.00 7.50
N ASP A 44 21.54 -13.92 7.94
CA ASP A 44 20.77 -15.12 8.29
C ASP A 44 20.39 -15.90 7.03
N ALA A 45 20.81 -17.16 6.99
CA ALA A 45 20.55 -18.07 5.87
C ALA A 45 19.04 -18.26 5.61
N LYS A 46 18.20 -18.24 6.66
CA LYS A 46 16.75 -18.40 6.53
C LYS A 46 16.13 -17.19 5.82
N GLU A 47 16.45 -15.99 6.28
CA GLU A 47 15.99 -14.75 5.64
C GLU A 47 16.58 -14.57 4.24
N ALA A 48 17.84 -14.92 4.00
CA ALA A 48 18.45 -14.90 2.67
C ALA A 48 17.74 -15.85 1.69
N ARG A 49 17.39 -17.06 2.14
CA ARG A 49 16.61 -18.02 1.32
C ARG A 49 15.22 -17.47 1.00
N LYS A 50 14.51 -16.95 1.99
CA LYS A 50 13.20 -16.32 1.80
C LYS A 50 13.28 -15.15 0.83
N MET A 51 14.29 -14.31 0.96
CA MET A 51 14.51 -13.17 0.07
C MET A 51 14.81 -13.62 -1.35
N ARG A 52 15.62 -14.66 -1.57
CA ARG A 52 15.86 -15.24 -2.91
C ARG A 52 14.58 -15.72 -3.59
N ILE A 53 13.67 -16.36 -2.83
CA ILE A 53 12.39 -16.83 -3.35
C ILE A 53 11.48 -15.66 -3.72
N ASN A 54 11.48 -14.61 -2.91
CA ASN A 54 10.57 -13.49 -3.05
C ASN A 54 11.07 -12.38 -3.99
N ALA A 55 12.39 -12.19 -4.10
CA ALA A 55 13.03 -11.10 -4.85
C ALA A 55 12.55 -10.96 -6.30
N PRO A 56 12.32 -12.03 -7.09
CA PRO A 56 11.80 -11.91 -8.45
C PRO A 56 10.41 -11.25 -8.56
N ASN A 57 9.68 -11.19 -7.45
CA ASN A 57 8.39 -10.52 -7.37
C ASN A 57 8.51 -9.02 -7.06
N TYR A 58 9.70 -8.51 -6.81
CA TYR A 58 9.94 -7.09 -6.53
C TYR A 58 10.79 -6.43 -7.61
N THR A 59 10.56 -5.14 -7.84
CA THR A 59 11.37 -4.31 -8.73
C THR A 59 11.49 -2.89 -8.18
N MET A 60 12.55 -2.18 -8.58
CA MET A 60 12.79 -0.78 -8.23
C MET A 60 12.53 0.09 -9.46
N TYR A 61 11.67 1.09 -9.33
CA TYR A 61 11.38 2.06 -10.39
C TYR A 61 11.27 3.46 -9.77
N TRP A 62 12.05 4.43 -10.27
CA TRP A 62 12.16 5.79 -9.72
C TRP A 62 12.37 5.86 -8.19
N GLY A 63 13.23 4.99 -7.67
CA GLY A 63 13.52 4.94 -6.23
C GLY A 63 12.39 4.38 -5.36
N ARG A 64 11.31 3.87 -5.96
CA ARG A 64 10.20 3.22 -5.27
C ARG A 64 10.19 1.72 -5.57
N ILE A 65 9.84 0.91 -4.58
CA ILE A 65 9.71 -0.54 -4.74
C ILE A 65 8.28 -0.89 -5.16
N TYR A 66 8.20 -1.81 -6.11
CA TYR A 66 6.96 -2.35 -6.63
C TYR A 66 6.96 -3.87 -6.48
N ARG A 67 5.79 -4.44 -6.23
CA ARG A 67 5.56 -5.88 -6.15
C ARG A 67 4.66 -6.35 -7.29
N ARG A 68 4.98 -7.48 -7.90
CA ARG A 68 4.12 -8.14 -8.88
C ARG A 68 2.85 -8.64 -8.19
N GLY A 69 1.69 -8.09 -8.56
CA GLY A 69 0.38 -8.54 -8.08
C GLY A 69 -0.09 -9.82 -8.79
N HIS A 70 -1.08 -10.50 -8.19
CA HIS A 70 -1.68 -11.70 -8.78
C HIS A 70 -2.40 -11.44 -10.11
N SER A 71 -3.02 -10.26 -10.25
CA SER A 71 -3.76 -9.85 -11.45
C SER A 71 -2.89 -9.20 -12.53
N THR A 72 -1.56 -9.32 -12.42
CA THR A 72 -0.51 -8.74 -13.29
C THR A 72 -0.11 -7.26 -13.17
N PRO A 73 -0.82 -6.31 -12.51
CA PRO A 73 -0.25 -4.98 -12.35
C PRO A 73 0.89 -4.98 -11.32
N TRP A 74 1.86 -4.11 -11.55
CA TRP A 74 2.86 -3.76 -10.54
C TRP A 74 2.20 -2.90 -9.46
N LEU A 75 2.17 -3.40 -8.24
CA LEU A 75 1.62 -2.70 -7.08
C LEU A 75 2.74 -1.93 -6.38
N LYS A 76 2.54 -0.63 -6.19
CA LYS A 76 3.45 0.20 -5.41
C LYS A 76 3.44 -0.28 -3.96
N CYS A 77 4.62 -0.58 -3.40
CA CYS A 77 4.72 -0.82 -1.96
C CYS A 77 4.75 0.54 -1.25
N VAL A 78 3.98 0.61 -0.18
CA VAL A 78 3.78 1.83 0.62
C VAL A 78 4.10 1.52 2.08
N MET A 79 4.63 2.51 2.79
CA MET A 79 4.79 2.43 4.24
C MET A 79 3.43 2.48 4.93
N ASN A 80 3.35 2.04 6.19
CA ASN A 80 2.09 2.08 6.95
C ASN A 80 1.44 3.47 6.97
N ARG A 81 2.25 4.53 7.09
CA ARG A 81 1.78 5.92 7.07
C ARG A 81 1.20 6.34 5.72
N GLU A 82 1.74 5.82 4.62
CA GLU A 82 1.20 6.06 3.27
C GLU A 82 -0.03 5.19 2.99
N ALA A 83 -0.07 3.97 3.55
CA ALA A 83 -1.17 3.03 3.36
C ALA A 83 -2.50 3.60 3.85
N GLU A 84 -2.53 4.28 4.99
CA GLU A 84 -3.75 4.91 5.51
C GLU A 84 -4.33 5.93 4.51
N LYS A 85 -3.48 6.75 3.89
CA LYS A 85 -3.90 7.73 2.88
C LYS A 85 -4.44 7.05 1.63
N VAL A 86 -3.77 6.00 1.16
CA VAL A 86 -4.22 5.22 0.00
C VAL A 86 -5.58 4.60 0.25
N MET A 87 -5.80 4.03 1.45
CA MET A 87 -7.08 3.44 1.83
C MET A 87 -8.18 4.49 1.86
N GLN A 88 -7.92 5.66 2.47
CA GLN A 88 -8.86 6.78 2.48
C GLN A 88 -9.24 7.20 1.05
N GLU A 89 -8.26 7.44 0.18
CA GLU A 89 -8.53 7.85 -1.21
C GLU A 89 -9.40 6.85 -1.98
N ILE A 90 -9.19 5.55 -1.81
CA ILE A 90 -9.99 4.52 -2.46
C ILE A 90 -11.44 4.59 -1.97
N HIS A 91 -11.62 4.59 -0.64
CA HIS A 91 -12.96 4.63 -0.04
C HIS A 91 -13.75 5.89 -0.39
N PHE A 92 -13.08 7.05 -0.52
CA PHE A 92 -13.76 8.30 -0.92
C PHE A 92 -14.09 8.33 -2.42
N LYS A 93 -13.25 7.75 -3.28
CA LYS A 93 -13.46 7.75 -4.75
C LYS A 93 -14.59 6.81 -5.19
N ASP A 94 -14.92 5.79 -4.40
CA ASP A 94 -16.05 4.90 -4.68
C ASP A 94 -17.42 5.58 -4.45
N HIS A 95 -17.46 6.69 -3.72
CA HIS A 95 -18.69 7.48 -3.51
C HIS A 95 -19.06 8.40 -4.69
N GLU A 96 -18.27 8.42 -5.77
CA GLU A 96 -18.49 9.27 -6.94
C GLU A 96 -18.66 8.47 -8.25
N GLN A 97 -18.89 7.16 -8.18
CA GLN A 97 -19.33 6.40 -9.35
C GLN A 97 -20.80 6.69 -9.64
N PRO A 98 -21.14 7.31 -10.80
CA PRO A 98 -22.54 7.42 -11.21
C PRO A 98 -23.11 6.01 -11.41
N PRO A 99 -24.43 5.82 -11.19
CA PRO A 99 -25.07 4.52 -11.39
C PRO A 99 -24.79 4.03 -12.81
N ARG A 100 -24.33 2.78 -12.94
CA ARG A 100 -24.14 2.14 -14.25
C ARG A 100 -25.47 2.24 -15.00
N GLY A 101 -25.47 3.03 -16.06
CA GLY A 101 -26.66 3.34 -16.84
C GLY A 101 -27.42 2.07 -17.22
N SER A 102 -28.73 2.11 -16.98
CA SER A 102 -29.70 1.20 -17.56
C SER A 102 -29.55 1.23 -19.08
N PHE A 103 -29.19 0.09 -19.66
CA PHE A 103 -29.26 -0.16 -21.09
C PHE A 103 -30.73 -0.18 -21.49
N GLY A 104 -31.31 0.99 -21.74
CA GLY A 104 -32.64 1.12 -22.32
C GLY A 104 -32.58 0.70 -23.79
N GLN A 105 -33.07 -0.50 -24.09
CA GLN A 105 -33.41 -0.88 -25.45
C GLN A 105 -34.87 -0.50 -25.69
N ASP A 106 -35.10 0.74 -26.14
CA ASP A 106 -36.35 1.08 -26.81
C ASP A 106 -36.15 0.82 -28.30
N THR A 107 -36.42 -0.42 -28.72
CA THR A 107 -36.67 -0.75 -30.12
C THR A 107 -38.17 -0.79 -30.34
N SER A 108 -38.80 0.37 -30.54
CA SER A 108 -40.17 0.47 -31.03
C SER A 108 -40.22 1.32 -32.31
N GLY A 109 -40.34 0.62 -33.44
CA GLY A 109 -41.15 1.02 -34.59
C GLY A 109 -40.61 2.10 -35.54
N LEU A 110 -40.05 1.64 -36.67
CA LEU A 110 -40.43 1.92 -38.08
C LEU A 110 -40.75 3.37 -38.55
N PRO A 111 -40.51 3.68 -39.84
CA PRO A 111 -41.13 3.01 -40.98
C PRO A 111 -40.20 2.19 -41.87
#